data_AF-A0A813K501-F1
#
_entry.id   AF-A0A813K501-F1
#
_cell.length_a   1.000
_cell.length_b   1.000
_cell.length_c   1.000
_cell.angle_alpha   90.00
_cell.angle_beta   90.00
_cell.angle_gamma   90.00
#
_symmetry.space_group_name_H-M   'P 1'
#
loop_
_entity.id
_entity.type
_entity.pdbx_description
1 polymer ?
#
loop_
_entity_poly.entity_id
_entity_poly.type
_entity_poly.pdbx_seq_one_letter_code
_entity_poly.pdbx_strand_id
1 'polypeptide(L)'
;MALRKSSSVVAAYKKGLPAIASAVSAGTSTAQQFRGIRMLPRCFFPLATFCVMLCCCGIWHCSLHQDSDFGGSYESHFFLHSRTRLPEAKVERSRQEMGFTPKSQTLRPSKPTRIPKQLVLTAKAGSMDRMPPLVKANVMKTLTLNPQFTVRWLGDKDCRAYLWANFSETQLPVFFDQEQRGSYRSDICRAAVLAHEGGFYTDIDVEMKLPFEDLVDNATTFVSAYCEDRAVLNALIGAVPGSAVMKEVLQQIMLWYQGQGPDEEQDGTTSEWMGPVTTLRALRAVGMRDCLGQDMSPFGELQFPRGDEVLRMLWERPINCYPVPGEDCSPGREASDFPGVQFGIYLPVDPHTLVAWPRFEGCKEWGCGTGGWDEEMPPKASMLSWMAGQLAS
;
A
#
# COMPACT_ATOMS: atom_id res chain seq x y z
N MET A 1 -24.90 26.68 -58.04
CA MET A 1 -24.36 25.43 -57.47
C MET A 1 -24.90 25.28 -56.06
N ALA A 2 -25.98 24.53 -55.91
CA ALA A 2 -26.73 24.37 -54.66
C ALA A 2 -26.62 22.91 -54.19
N LEU A 3 -26.23 22.74 -52.94
CA LEU A 3 -25.96 21.46 -52.29
C LEU A 3 -27.26 20.68 -52.06
N ARG A 4 -27.23 19.41 -52.48
CA ARG A 4 -28.29 18.41 -52.29
C ARG A 4 -28.34 17.94 -50.83
N LYS A 5 -29.57 17.81 -50.33
CA LYS A 5 -29.95 17.02 -49.15
C LYS A 5 -29.64 15.54 -49.39
N SER A 6 -29.18 14.84 -48.35
CA SER A 6 -29.46 13.42 -48.19
C SER A 6 -30.03 13.17 -46.80
N SER A 7 -31.01 12.28 -46.76
CA SER A 7 -31.77 11.84 -45.59
C SER A 7 -31.69 10.31 -45.53
N SER A 8 -32.10 9.74 -44.38
CA SER A 8 -32.20 8.31 -44.03
C SER A 8 -30.88 7.73 -43.48
N VAL A 9 -30.84 6.91 -42.42
CA VAL A 9 -31.81 5.94 -41.87
C VAL A 9 -31.57 5.79 -40.35
N VAL A 10 -32.59 5.91 -39.51
CA VAL A 10 -32.65 5.24 -38.19
C VAL A 10 -34.07 4.71 -37.99
N ALA A 11 -34.24 3.40 -38.09
CA ALA A 11 -35.40 2.62 -37.64
C ALA A 11 -34.95 1.86 -36.37
N ALA A 12 -35.53 2.17 -35.21
CA ALA A 12 -36.69 1.49 -34.61
C ALA A 12 -36.35 0.13 -33.98
N TYR A 13 -36.09 0.13 -32.66
CA TYR A 13 -36.33 -1.02 -31.77
C TYR A 13 -37.11 -0.53 -30.54
N LYS A 14 -38.40 -0.89 -30.48
CA LYS A 14 -39.32 -0.64 -29.38
C LYS A 14 -40.21 -1.89 -29.22
N LYS A 15 -39.91 -2.72 -28.22
CA LYS A 15 -40.76 -3.76 -27.59
C LYS A 15 -40.11 -4.01 -26.22
N GLY A 16 -40.74 -4.04 -25.07
CA GLY A 16 -42.15 -4.09 -24.67
C GLY A 16 -42.16 -4.81 -23.32
N LEU A 17 -42.39 -4.11 -22.21
CA LEU A 17 -42.55 -4.67 -20.86
C LEU A 17 -43.98 -4.34 -20.39
N PRO A 18 -44.75 -5.31 -19.87
CA PRO A 18 -46.13 -5.08 -19.48
C PRO A 18 -46.24 -4.41 -18.12
N ALA A 19 -47.18 -3.47 -18.04
CA ALA A 19 -47.63 -2.80 -16.84
C ALA A 19 -48.41 -3.75 -15.93
N ILE A 20 -48.12 -3.71 -14.63
CA ILE A 20 -48.97 -4.29 -13.58
C ILE A 20 -49.80 -3.15 -13.00
N ALA A 21 -51.10 -3.18 -13.28
CA ALA A 21 -52.08 -2.26 -12.72
C ALA A 21 -52.65 -2.80 -11.41
N SER A 22 -52.90 -1.86 -10.50
CA SER A 22 -53.50 -2.01 -9.18
C SER A 22 -54.90 -2.62 -9.22
N ALA A 23 -55.20 -3.45 -8.22
CA ALA A 23 -56.56 -3.75 -7.79
C ALA A 23 -56.70 -3.35 -6.31
N VAL A 24 -57.53 -2.34 -6.07
CA VAL A 24 -58.05 -1.93 -4.77
C VAL A 24 -59.33 -2.73 -4.53
N SER A 25 -59.43 -3.43 -3.39
CA SER A 25 -60.72 -3.85 -2.85
C SER A 25 -60.77 -3.57 -1.34
N ALA A 26 -61.77 -2.80 -0.95
CA ALA A 26 -62.13 -2.52 0.43
C ALA A 26 -62.77 -3.74 1.12
N GLY A 27 -62.61 -3.86 2.44
CA GLY A 27 -63.35 -4.85 3.23
C GLY A 27 -62.89 -5.02 4.68
N THR A 28 -63.45 -4.19 5.57
CA THR A 28 -63.91 -4.50 6.95
C THR A 28 -63.01 -5.21 7.99
N SER A 29 -62.67 -4.42 9.03
CA SER A 29 -62.88 -4.66 10.47
C SER A 29 -62.95 -6.10 11.00
N THR A 30 -61.98 -6.49 11.83
CA THR A 30 -62.27 -7.10 13.15
C THR A 30 -61.10 -6.95 14.11
N ALA A 31 -61.40 -6.54 15.34
CA ALA A 31 -60.49 -6.36 16.44
C ALA A 31 -60.14 -7.69 17.13
N GLN A 32 -58.87 -7.91 17.48
CA GLN A 32 -58.48 -8.92 18.48
C GLN A 32 -57.17 -8.55 19.20
N GLN A 33 -57.32 -7.78 20.27
CA GLN A 33 -56.94 -8.16 21.63
C GLN A 33 -55.58 -8.88 21.84
N PHE A 34 -54.50 -8.12 22.07
CA PHE A 34 -53.32 -8.60 22.81
C PHE A 34 -53.30 -8.00 24.22
N ARG A 35 -53.70 -8.82 25.21
CA ARG A 35 -53.33 -8.68 26.63
C ARG A 35 -51.90 -9.23 26.75
N GLY A 36 -50.92 -8.50 27.27
CA GLY A 36 -50.75 -8.29 28.70
C GLY A 36 -49.88 -9.42 29.30
N ILE A 37 -48.55 -9.32 29.19
CA ILE A 37 -47.62 -10.19 29.93
C ILE A 37 -46.96 -9.36 31.03
N ARG A 38 -47.23 -9.79 32.26
CA ARG A 38 -46.75 -9.24 33.53
C ARG A 38 -45.26 -9.52 33.69
N MET A 39 -44.52 -8.51 34.14
CA MET A 39 -43.23 -8.66 34.82
C MET A 39 -43.41 -9.21 36.24
N LEU A 40 -42.32 -9.81 36.76
CA LEU A 40 -41.90 -10.10 38.15
C LEU A 40 -41.69 -11.61 38.43
N PRO A 41 -40.84 -11.99 39.41
CA PRO A 41 -39.58 -11.37 39.83
C PRO A 41 -38.44 -12.39 40.06
N ARG A 42 -37.26 -11.81 40.33
CA ARG A 42 -36.01 -12.42 40.83
C ARG A 42 -36.24 -13.43 41.97
N CYS A 43 -35.56 -14.58 41.88
CA CYS A 43 -35.26 -15.44 43.01
C CYS A 43 -33.74 -15.46 43.27
N PHE A 44 -33.37 -15.00 44.47
CA PHE A 44 -32.14 -15.27 45.20
C PHE A 44 -32.25 -16.64 45.89
N PHE A 45 -31.15 -17.37 46.11
CA PHE A 45 -30.78 -18.24 47.26
C PHE A 45 -29.49 -19.05 46.90
N PRO A 46 -28.69 -19.62 47.84
CA PRO A 46 -27.34 -19.12 48.13
C PRO A 46 -26.22 -20.20 48.25
N LEU A 47 -25.01 -19.73 48.56
CA LEU A 47 -23.87 -20.27 49.33
C LEU A 47 -23.75 -21.77 49.75
N ALA A 48 -22.47 -22.18 49.81
CA ALA A 48 -21.81 -23.14 50.72
C ALA A 48 -21.83 -24.63 50.31
N THR A 49 -20.84 -25.52 50.53
CA THR A 49 -19.38 -25.53 50.83
C THR A 49 -18.96 -27.03 50.72
N PHE A 50 -17.65 -27.30 50.57
CA PHE A 50 -16.89 -28.46 51.12
C PHE A 50 -16.74 -29.79 50.34
N CYS A 51 -15.45 -30.13 50.13
CA CYS A 51 -14.74 -31.40 50.40
C CYS A 51 -15.01 -32.64 49.53
N VAL A 52 -13.98 -33.16 48.84
CA VAL A 52 -13.05 -34.19 49.35
C VAL A 52 -12.12 -34.65 48.20
N MET A 53 -10.82 -34.74 48.51
CA MET A 53 -9.78 -35.42 47.74
C MET A 53 -10.12 -36.88 47.43
N LEU A 54 -9.71 -37.38 46.27
CA LEU A 54 -9.15 -38.73 46.19
C LEU A 54 -8.10 -38.81 45.08
N CYS A 55 -6.86 -39.01 45.51
CA CYS A 55 -5.73 -39.52 44.73
C CYS A 55 -6.10 -40.84 44.06
N CYS A 56 -5.72 -41.01 42.80
CA CYS A 56 -5.17 -42.28 42.33
C CYS A 56 -3.94 -42.03 41.45
N CYS A 57 -2.89 -42.75 41.79
CA CYS A 57 -1.56 -42.76 41.20
C CYS A 57 -1.57 -43.14 39.72
N GLY A 58 -0.63 -42.57 38.97
CA GLY A 58 -0.30 -42.97 37.61
C GLY A 58 1.07 -42.44 37.21
N ILE A 59 2.11 -43.09 37.72
CA ILE A 59 3.53 -42.89 37.40
C ILE A 59 3.74 -43.15 35.91
N TRP A 60 4.19 -42.17 35.12
CA TRP A 60 4.97 -42.41 33.90
C TRP A 60 6.07 -41.35 33.78
N HIS A 61 7.31 -41.84 33.71
CA HIS A 61 8.54 -41.10 33.47
C HIS A 61 8.48 -40.34 32.14
N CYS A 62 8.84 -39.06 32.16
CA CYS A 62 9.59 -38.45 31.06
C CYS A 62 10.59 -37.45 31.65
N SER A 63 11.87 -37.81 31.53
CA SER A 63 13.00 -36.90 31.71
C SER A 63 12.85 -35.70 30.79
N LEU A 64 12.85 -34.51 31.37
CA LEU A 64 13.18 -33.28 30.67
C LEU A 64 14.36 -32.65 31.38
N HIS A 65 15.51 -32.80 30.72
CA HIS A 65 16.75 -32.11 31.03
C HIS A 65 16.52 -30.61 30.85
N GLN A 66 16.79 -29.86 31.90
CA GLN A 66 17.12 -28.44 31.84
C GLN A 66 18.44 -28.28 31.07
N ASP A 67 18.49 -27.26 30.21
CA ASP A 67 19.56 -26.27 30.09
C ASP A 67 19.66 -25.74 28.65
N SER A 68 19.31 -24.47 28.46
CA SER A 68 20.04 -23.55 27.58
C SER A 68 19.46 -22.14 27.74
N ASP A 69 20.03 -21.44 28.73
CA ASP A 69 20.08 -19.99 28.77
C ASP A 69 20.80 -19.47 27.51
N PHE A 70 20.11 -18.67 26.70
CA PHE A 70 20.72 -17.81 25.70
C PHE A 70 20.56 -16.34 26.12
N GLY A 71 21.18 -16.02 27.25
CA GLY A 71 21.42 -14.64 27.70
C GLY A 71 22.72 -14.11 27.09
N GLY A 72 22.68 -13.70 25.83
CA GLY A 72 23.80 -13.02 25.16
C GLY A 72 23.76 -11.52 25.43
N SER A 73 24.36 -11.08 26.53
CA SER A 73 24.69 -9.67 26.76
C SER A 73 25.80 -9.24 25.79
N TYR A 74 25.48 -8.36 24.84
CA TYR A 74 26.49 -7.68 24.04
C TYR A 74 27.09 -6.54 24.88
N GLU A 75 28.22 -6.80 25.54
CA GLU A 75 29.11 -5.74 26.00
C GLU A 75 29.78 -5.09 24.79
N SER A 76 29.29 -3.91 24.42
CA SER A 76 29.94 -3.01 23.48
C SER A 76 31.24 -2.47 24.09
N HIS A 77 32.35 -3.13 23.79
CA HIS A 77 33.69 -2.58 23.99
C HIS A 77 33.88 -1.35 23.08
N PHE A 78 33.76 -0.17 23.68
CA PHE A 78 34.21 1.10 23.10
C PHE A 78 35.73 1.06 22.88
N PHE A 79 36.16 0.76 21.65
CA PHE A 79 37.51 1.10 21.21
C PHE A 79 37.54 2.57 20.79
N LEU A 80 38.03 3.42 21.70
CA LEU A 80 38.49 4.77 21.38
C LEU A 80 39.71 4.68 20.46
N HIS A 81 39.48 4.65 19.14
CA HIS A 81 40.53 4.96 18.18
C HIS A 81 40.70 6.48 18.12
N SER A 82 41.80 6.93 18.71
CA SER A 82 42.34 8.27 18.53
C SER A 82 42.57 8.53 17.04
N ARG A 83 41.80 9.48 16.48
CA ARG A 83 41.99 10.00 15.13
C ARG A 83 43.36 10.69 15.04
N THR A 84 44.35 10.00 14.49
CA THR A 84 45.54 10.66 13.94
C THR A 84 45.14 11.40 12.66
N ARG A 85 45.27 12.73 12.67
CA ARG A 85 45.13 13.55 11.46
C ARG A 85 46.24 13.17 10.49
N LEU A 86 45.86 12.61 9.33
CA LEU A 86 46.76 12.54 8.19
C LEU A 86 46.88 13.94 7.57
N PRO A 87 48.08 14.35 7.13
CA PRO A 87 48.29 15.67 6.55
C PRO A 87 47.65 15.78 5.17
N GLU A 88 46.87 16.84 4.99
CA GLU A 88 46.34 17.30 3.70
C GLU A 88 47.49 17.66 2.77
N ALA A 89 47.82 16.80 1.82
CA ALA A 89 48.72 17.12 0.73
C ALA A 89 48.30 16.42 -0.57
N LYS A 90 47.86 17.23 -1.53
CA LYS A 90 47.74 16.96 -2.98
C LYS A 90 46.77 15.86 -3.41
N VAL A 91 45.48 16.21 -3.50
CA VAL A 91 44.54 15.57 -4.43
C VAL A 91 43.98 16.65 -5.36
N GLU A 92 44.86 17.19 -6.20
CA GLU A 92 44.50 18.19 -7.22
C GLU A 92 45.20 17.82 -8.53
N ARG A 93 44.67 16.77 -9.20
CA ARG A 93 44.83 16.45 -10.64
C ARG A 93 44.25 15.06 -10.94
N SER A 94 42.94 14.98 -11.18
CA SER A 94 42.29 13.87 -11.90
C SER A 94 40.80 14.16 -12.15
N ARG A 95 40.47 15.34 -12.68
CA ARG A 95 39.06 15.71 -12.98
C ARG A 95 38.84 16.20 -14.41
N GLN A 96 39.78 15.90 -15.31
CA GLN A 96 39.60 16.07 -16.74
C GLN A 96 39.47 14.69 -17.39
N GLU A 97 38.41 14.53 -18.19
CA GLU A 97 38.17 13.44 -19.13
C GLU A 97 37.56 12.14 -18.59
N MET A 98 36.40 12.22 -17.93
CA MET A 98 35.36 11.20 -18.13
C MET A 98 34.39 11.71 -19.19
N GLY A 99 34.78 11.55 -20.46
CA GLY A 99 33.93 11.79 -21.62
C GLY A 99 32.77 10.81 -21.63
N PHE A 100 31.71 11.13 -20.88
CA PHE A 100 30.43 10.43 -20.97
C PHE A 100 29.72 10.91 -22.24
N THR A 101 30.14 10.42 -23.41
CA THR A 101 29.31 10.54 -24.61
C THR A 101 28.00 9.82 -24.33
N PRO A 102 26.84 10.51 -24.33
CA PRO A 102 25.55 9.86 -24.17
C PRO A 102 25.42 8.87 -25.31
N LYS A 103 25.54 7.57 -25.02
CA LYS A 103 25.21 6.54 -26.01
C LYS A 103 23.75 6.79 -26.36
N SER A 104 23.50 7.19 -27.62
CA SER A 104 22.16 7.33 -28.18
C SER A 104 21.38 6.08 -27.82
N GLN A 105 20.47 6.19 -26.84
CA GLN A 105 19.67 5.08 -26.39
C GLN A 105 18.68 4.77 -27.50
N THR A 106 19.03 3.83 -28.37
CA THR A 106 18.09 3.25 -29.32
C THR A 106 16.92 2.72 -28.52
N LEU A 107 15.71 3.24 -28.79
CA LEU A 107 14.48 2.82 -28.13
C LEU A 107 14.41 1.29 -28.15
N ARG A 108 14.47 0.66 -26.97
CA ARG A 108 14.30 -0.78 -26.84
C ARG A 108 12.87 -1.13 -27.31
N PRO A 109 12.68 -2.16 -28.14
CA PRO A 109 11.34 -2.63 -28.46
C PRO A 109 10.61 -2.97 -27.17
N SER A 110 9.45 -2.34 -26.97
CA SER A 110 8.74 -2.48 -25.70
C SER A 110 8.23 -3.91 -25.53
N LYS A 111 8.49 -4.52 -24.38
CA LYS A 111 7.99 -5.86 -24.07
C LYS A 111 6.45 -5.83 -23.94
N PRO A 112 5.73 -6.87 -24.38
CA PRO A 112 4.30 -7.01 -24.10
C PRO A 112 4.09 -7.35 -22.62
N THR A 113 3.23 -6.60 -21.95
CA THR A 113 2.88 -6.76 -20.52
C THR A 113 1.36 -6.75 -20.37
N ARG A 114 0.83 -7.46 -19.36
CA ARG A 114 -0.60 -7.38 -19.01
C ARG A 114 -0.93 -6.09 -18.26
N ILE A 115 0.02 -5.61 -17.45
CA ILE A 115 -0.11 -4.33 -16.74
C ILE A 115 0.00 -3.18 -17.78
N PRO A 116 -1.00 -2.28 -17.85
CA PRO A 116 -0.98 -1.14 -18.76
C PRO A 116 0.23 -0.23 -18.58
N LYS A 117 0.70 0.38 -19.68
CA LYS A 117 1.78 1.40 -19.67
C LYS A 117 1.25 2.77 -19.24
N GLN A 118 0.58 2.79 -18.09
CA GLN A 118 0.12 3.97 -17.38
C GLN A 118 0.98 4.15 -16.13
N LEU A 119 1.46 5.36 -15.87
CA LEU A 119 2.12 5.72 -14.61
C LEU A 119 1.28 6.73 -13.86
N VAL A 120 0.68 6.30 -12.75
CA VAL A 120 -0.10 7.12 -11.84
C VAL A 120 0.84 7.76 -10.83
N LEU A 121 0.79 9.09 -10.73
CA LEU A 121 1.51 9.87 -9.73
C LEU A 121 0.52 10.73 -8.97
N THR A 122 0.61 10.72 -7.65
CA THR A 122 -0.24 11.52 -6.76
C THR A 122 0.61 12.56 -6.03
N ALA A 123 0.07 13.76 -5.89
CA ALA A 123 0.69 14.82 -5.10
C ALA A 123 -0.38 15.81 -4.66
N LYS A 124 -0.28 16.36 -3.45
CA LYS A 124 -1.18 17.45 -3.02
C LYS A 124 -1.19 18.61 -4.04
N ALA A 125 -0.01 18.94 -4.58
CA ALA A 125 0.10 19.85 -5.69
C ALA A 125 -0.50 19.22 -6.95
N GLY A 126 -1.62 19.77 -7.44
CA GLY A 126 -2.26 19.34 -8.71
C GLY A 126 -1.43 19.56 -9.98
N SER A 127 -0.14 19.92 -9.87
CA SER A 127 0.77 20.04 -11.01
C SER A 127 2.22 19.81 -10.60
N MET A 128 2.98 19.14 -11.46
CA MET A 128 4.42 18.90 -11.31
C MET A 128 5.25 20.18 -11.13
N ASP A 129 4.83 21.29 -11.73
CA ASP A 129 5.58 22.57 -11.69
C ASP A 129 5.63 23.23 -10.31
N ARG A 130 4.75 22.84 -9.40
CA ARG A 130 4.69 23.38 -8.04
C ARG A 130 5.47 22.55 -7.02
N MET A 131 6.15 21.49 -7.45
CA MET A 131 6.92 20.63 -6.56
C MET A 131 8.25 21.27 -6.14
N PRO A 132 8.78 20.90 -4.96
CA PRO A 132 10.15 21.21 -4.58
C PRO A 132 11.15 20.76 -5.68
N PRO A 133 12.21 21.55 -5.97
CA PRO A 133 13.10 21.28 -7.08
C PRO A 133 13.72 19.87 -7.09
N LEU A 134 14.08 19.33 -5.92
CA LEU A 134 14.66 17.99 -5.80
C LEU A 134 13.64 16.89 -6.12
N VAL A 135 12.39 17.04 -5.66
CA VAL A 135 11.31 16.09 -5.96
C VAL A 135 10.97 16.15 -7.46
N LYS A 136 10.88 17.35 -8.04
CA LYS A 136 10.69 17.52 -9.48
C LYS A 136 11.80 16.84 -10.28
N ALA A 137 13.06 17.00 -9.88
CA ALA A 137 14.19 16.34 -10.53
C ALA A 137 14.09 14.81 -10.44
N ASN A 138 13.71 14.25 -9.28
CA ASN A 138 13.48 12.82 -9.10
C ASN A 138 12.38 12.30 -10.04
N VAL A 139 11.21 12.96 -10.05
CA VAL A 139 10.10 12.59 -10.95
C VAL A 139 10.53 12.64 -12.42
N MET A 140 11.23 13.70 -12.84
CA MET A 140 11.72 13.82 -14.22
C MET A 140 12.71 12.72 -14.60
N LYS A 141 13.56 12.27 -13.66
CA LYS A 141 14.45 11.10 -13.86
C LYS A 141 13.63 9.84 -14.09
N THR A 142 12.60 9.60 -13.28
CA THR A 142 11.67 8.46 -13.46
C THR A 142 10.95 8.51 -14.80
N LEU A 143 10.48 9.68 -15.25
CA LEU A 143 9.83 9.83 -16.56
C LEU A 143 10.80 9.63 -17.72
N THR A 144 12.03 10.14 -17.60
CA THR A 144 13.08 9.93 -18.61
C THR A 144 13.46 8.46 -18.74
N LEU A 145 13.43 7.72 -17.63
CA LEU A 145 13.67 6.28 -17.59
C LEU A 145 12.53 5.47 -18.23
N ASN A 146 11.32 6.05 -18.33
CA ASN A 146 10.10 5.36 -18.78
C ASN A 146 9.36 6.16 -19.87
N PRO A 147 10.00 6.50 -21.00
CA PRO A 147 9.43 7.40 -22.02
C PRO A 147 8.18 6.83 -22.72
N GLN A 148 7.93 5.53 -22.62
CA GLN A 148 6.79 4.82 -23.21
C GLN A 148 5.51 4.86 -22.36
N PHE A 149 5.57 5.42 -21.15
CA PHE A 149 4.42 5.44 -20.23
C PHE A 149 3.57 6.69 -20.41
N THR A 150 2.25 6.50 -20.40
CA THR A 150 1.30 7.60 -20.27
C THR A 150 1.21 8.01 -18.80
N VAL A 151 1.58 9.25 -18.49
CA VAL A 151 1.58 9.77 -17.12
C VAL A 151 0.21 10.30 -16.74
N ARG A 152 -0.30 9.86 -15.60
CA ARG A 152 -1.53 10.36 -14.98
C ARG A 152 -1.18 11.04 -13.66
N TRP A 153 -1.18 12.36 -13.67
CA TRP A 153 -0.95 13.18 -12.48
C TRP A 153 -2.29 13.47 -11.79
N LEU A 154 -2.40 13.20 -10.49
CA LEU A 154 -3.63 13.41 -9.73
C LEU A 154 -3.35 14.22 -8.47
N GLY A 155 -3.91 15.44 -8.42
CA GLY A 155 -4.04 16.20 -7.17
C GLY A 155 -5.29 15.82 -6.40
N ASP A 156 -5.46 16.41 -5.21
CA ASP A 156 -6.63 16.13 -4.36
C ASP A 156 -7.97 16.36 -5.08
N LYS A 157 -8.05 17.44 -5.87
CA LYS A 157 -9.24 17.76 -6.67
C LYS A 157 -9.53 16.70 -7.71
N ASP A 158 -8.50 16.22 -8.40
CA ASP A 158 -8.63 15.24 -9.48
C ASP A 158 -8.95 13.85 -8.91
N CYS A 159 -8.31 13.48 -7.80
CA CYS A 159 -8.63 12.28 -7.03
C CYS A 159 -10.07 12.29 -6.52
N ARG A 160 -10.52 13.39 -5.91
CA ARG A 160 -11.92 13.56 -5.46
C ARG A 160 -12.89 13.37 -6.63
N ALA A 161 -12.68 14.08 -7.73
CA ALA A 161 -13.54 13.96 -8.91
C ALA A 161 -13.56 12.52 -9.46
N TYR A 162 -12.41 11.86 -9.47
CA TYR A 162 -12.27 10.48 -9.92
C TYR A 162 -13.03 9.50 -9.03
N LEU A 163 -12.91 9.63 -7.71
CA LEU A 163 -13.64 8.79 -6.74
C LEU A 163 -15.15 8.97 -6.86
N TRP A 164 -15.62 10.21 -6.91
CA TRP A 164 -17.05 10.49 -7.10
C TRP A 164 -17.59 10.00 -8.45
N ALA A 165 -16.76 9.94 -9.49
CA ALA A 165 -17.20 9.45 -10.80
C ALA A 165 -17.26 7.92 -10.90
N ASN A 166 -16.38 7.20 -10.20
CA ASN A 166 -16.19 5.75 -10.40
C ASN A 166 -16.52 4.88 -9.17
N PHE A 167 -16.70 5.48 -7.99
CA PHE A 167 -16.89 4.78 -6.72
C PHE A 167 -17.96 5.45 -5.84
N SER A 168 -18.90 6.20 -6.45
CA SER A 168 -19.96 6.95 -5.77
C SER A 168 -20.89 6.09 -4.91
N GLU A 169 -20.98 4.80 -5.22
CA GLU A 169 -21.77 3.80 -4.54
C GLU A 169 -21.09 3.24 -3.28
N THR A 170 -19.83 3.62 -3.03
CA THR A 170 -19.04 3.22 -1.85
C THR A 170 -18.85 4.39 -0.89
N GLN A 171 -18.26 4.12 0.29
CA GLN A 171 -17.87 5.16 1.25
C GLN A 171 -16.51 5.81 0.93
N LEU A 172 -15.78 5.34 -0.09
CA LEU A 172 -14.42 5.84 -0.41
C LEU A 172 -14.36 7.34 -0.68
N PRO A 173 -15.27 7.96 -1.46
CA PRO A 173 -15.23 9.42 -1.68
C PRO A 173 -15.42 10.20 -0.37
N VAL A 174 -16.26 9.69 0.53
CA VAL A 174 -16.51 10.30 1.84
C VAL A 174 -15.28 10.21 2.73
N PHE A 175 -14.65 9.02 2.82
CA PHE A 175 -13.41 8.84 3.57
C PHE A 175 -12.28 9.73 3.04
N PHE A 176 -12.15 9.85 1.72
CA PHE A 176 -11.18 10.75 1.10
C PHE A 176 -11.41 12.22 1.47
N ASP A 177 -12.67 12.68 1.48
CA ASP A 177 -13.01 14.07 1.79
C ASP A 177 -12.82 14.42 3.28
N GLN A 178 -12.90 13.43 4.16
CA GLN A 178 -12.71 13.58 5.60
C GLN A 178 -11.25 13.40 6.05
N GLU A 179 -10.44 12.67 5.27
CA GLU A 179 -9.05 12.37 5.59
C GLU A 179 -8.16 13.62 5.52
N GLN A 180 -7.52 13.95 6.64
CA GLN A 180 -6.63 15.11 6.77
C GLN A 180 -5.19 14.77 6.36
N ARG A 181 -4.78 13.52 6.53
CA ARG A 181 -3.45 13.03 6.19
C ARG A 181 -3.32 12.87 4.68
N GLY A 182 -2.53 13.75 4.06
CA GLY A 182 -2.27 13.73 2.62
C GLY A 182 -1.77 12.37 2.10
N SER A 183 -0.91 11.68 2.86
CA SER A 183 -0.45 10.34 2.48
C SER A 183 -1.58 9.30 2.41
N TYR A 184 -2.56 9.36 3.32
CA TYR A 184 -3.70 8.43 3.30
C TYR A 184 -4.70 8.77 2.20
N ARG A 185 -4.92 10.05 1.90
CA ARG A 185 -5.64 10.46 0.68
C ARG A 185 -4.96 9.90 -0.57
N SER A 186 -3.64 9.96 -0.64
CA SER A 186 -2.86 9.36 -1.74
C SER A 186 -3.03 7.83 -1.79
N ASP A 187 -3.09 7.15 -0.66
CA ASP A 187 -3.33 5.69 -0.57
C ASP A 187 -4.73 5.31 -1.12
N ILE A 188 -5.77 6.05 -0.75
CA ILE A 188 -7.12 5.85 -1.29
C ILE A 188 -7.11 6.06 -2.81
N CYS A 189 -6.54 7.18 -3.27
CA CYS A 189 -6.59 7.55 -4.68
C CYS A 189 -5.80 6.59 -5.58
N ARG A 190 -4.56 6.24 -5.21
CA ARG A 190 -3.74 5.30 -5.99
C ARG A 190 -4.42 3.93 -6.10
N ALA A 191 -5.00 3.45 -4.98
CA ALA A 191 -5.66 2.16 -4.95
C ALA A 191 -6.89 2.15 -5.86
N ALA A 192 -7.69 3.23 -5.84
CA ALA A 192 -8.88 3.36 -6.67
C ALA A 192 -8.56 3.39 -8.17
N VAL A 193 -7.51 4.12 -8.56
CA VAL A 193 -7.10 4.19 -9.97
C VAL A 193 -6.57 2.83 -10.43
N LEU A 194 -5.67 2.20 -9.66
CA LEU A 194 -5.10 0.90 -10.03
C LEU A 194 -6.15 -0.22 -10.03
N ALA A 195 -7.12 -0.22 -9.12
CA ALA A 195 -8.18 -1.21 -9.09
C ALA A 195 -9.09 -1.13 -10.33
N HIS A 196 -9.39 0.09 -10.80
CA HIS A 196 -10.27 0.30 -11.94
C HIS A 196 -9.53 0.18 -13.29
N GLU A 197 -8.41 0.88 -13.44
CA GLU A 197 -7.72 1.07 -14.71
C GLU A 197 -6.41 0.29 -14.84
N GLY A 198 -5.86 -0.20 -13.72
CA GLY A 198 -4.52 -0.78 -13.68
C GLY A 198 -3.41 0.23 -13.98
N GLY A 199 -2.24 -0.30 -14.30
CA GLY A 199 -1.03 0.45 -14.57
C GLY A 199 -0.03 0.33 -13.44
N PHE A 200 0.88 1.30 -13.36
CA PHE A 200 1.87 1.43 -12.32
C PHE A 200 1.62 2.67 -11.48
N TYR A 201 1.98 2.60 -10.23
CA TYR A 201 2.04 3.71 -9.30
C TYR A 201 3.42 3.73 -8.64
N THR A 202 3.95 4.93 -8.43
CA THR A 202 5.05 5.12 -7.50
C THR A 202 4.89 6.42 -6.71
N ASP A 203 5.32 6.45 -5.44
CA ASP A 203 5.42 7.72 -4.72
C ASP A 203 6.41 8.64 -5.46
N ILE A 204 6.14 9.94 -5.45
CA ILE A 204 6.99 10.94 -6.13
C ILE A 204 8.38 11.10 -5.51
N ASP A 205 8.60 10.56 -4.31
CA ASP A 205 9.88 10.51 -3.63
C ASP A 205 10.65 9.20 -3.83
N VAL A 206 10.07 8.18 -4.48
CA VAL A 206 10.79 6.95 -4.85
C VAL A 206 11.75 7.26 -6.00
N GLU A 207 13.02 6.88 -5.82
CA GLU A 207 14.05 7.02 -6.84
C GLU A 207 14.20 5.72 -7.63
N MET A 208 13.64 5.70 -8.84
CA MET A 208 13.71 4.52 -9.71
C MET A 208 15.12 4.34 -10.30
N LYS A 209 15.66 3.11 -10.20
CA LYS A 209 16.92 2.70 -10.84
C LYS A 209 16.66 1.89 -12.12
N LEU A 210 15.61 1.07 -12.13
CA LEU A 210 15.17 0.27 -13.28
C LEU A 210 13.86 0.80 -13.89
N PRO A 211 13.65 0.62 -15.20
CA PRO A 211 12.36 0.94 -15.82
C PRO A 211 11.27 -0.02 -15.34
N PHE A 212 10.02 0.43 -15.31
CA PHE A 212 8.88 -0.37 -14.81
C PHE A 212 8.67 -1.67 -15.61
N GLU A 213 9.00 -1.65 -16.91
CA GLU A 213 8.90 -2.83 -17.78
C GLU A 213 9.89 -3.96 -17.43
N ASP A 214 10.95 -3.66 -16.67
CA ASP A 214 11.89 -4.67 -16.18
C ASP A 214 11.45 -5.28 -14.83
N LEU A 215 10.42 -4.70 -14.19
CA LEU A 215 9.85 -5.22 -12.94
C LEU A 215 8.83 -6.32 -13.16
N VAL A 216 8.34 -6.49 -14.39
CA VAL A 216 7.24 -7.39 -14.73
C VAL A 216 7.55 -8.20 -15.97
N ASP A 217 6.86 -9.33 -16.13
CA ASP A 217 6.85 -10.09 -17.37
C ASP A 217 5.44 -10.08 -18.01
N ASN A 218 5.23 -10.90 -19.04
CA ASN A 218 3.94 -10.99 -19.73
C ASN A 218 2.86 -11.73 -18.93
N ALA A 219 3.23 -12.44 -17.86
CA ALA A 219 2.30 -13.18 -17.01
C ALA A 219 1.88 -12.36 -15.80
N THR A 220 2.78 -11.50 -15.30
CA THR A 220 2.62 -10.69 -14.09
C THR A 220 1.32 -9.89 -14.11
N THR A 221 0.51 -10.05 -13.07
CA THR A 221 -0.75 -9.32 -12.88
C THR A 221 -0.69 -8.30 -11.76
N PHE A 222 0.21 -8.52 -10.79
CA PHE A 222 0.44 -7.63 -9.67
C PHE A 222 1.92 -7.63 -9.30
N VAL A 223 2.48 -6.46 -9.01
CA VAL A 223 3.84 -6.30 -8.49
C VAL A 223 3.87 -5.27 -7.36
N SER A 224 4.62 -5.56 -6.31
CA SER A 224 4.89 -4.65 -5.18
C SER A 224 6.17 -5.10 -4.46
N ALA A 225 6.46 -4.58 -3.27
CA ALA A 225 7.59 -5.03 -2.45
C ALA A 225 7.14 -5.43 -1.03
N TYR A 226 7.79 -6.40 -0.41
CA TYR A 226 7.70 -6.56 1.04
C TYR A 226 8.60 -5.52 1.72
N CYS A 227 8.10 -4.94 2.81
CA CYS A 227 8.85 -4.07 3.68
C CYS A 227 9.68 -4.88 4.70
N GLU A 228 10.71 -4.27 5.28
CA GLU A 228 11.49 -4.87 6.38
C GLU A 228 10.60 -5.22 7.58
N ASP A 229 9.55 -4.43 7.84
CA ASP A 229 8.56 -4.66 8.90
C ASP A 229 7.49 -5.70 8.56
N ARG A 230 7.67 -6.45 7.47
CA ARG A 230 6.77 -7.48 6.92
C ARG A 230 5.43 -6.94 6.39
N ALA A 231 5.26 -5.63 6.25
CA ALA A 231 4.16 -5.06 5.47
C ALA A 231 4.42 -5.19 3.96
N VAL A 232 3.51 -4.66 3.15
CA VAL A 232 3.67 -4.60 1.69
C VAL A 232 3.74 -3.16 1.23
N LEU A 233 4.86 -2.78 0.65
CA LEU A 233 5.19 -1.41 0.24
C LEU A 233 4.20 -0.90 -0.80
N ASN A 234 3.37 0.07 -0.42
CA ASN A 234 2.40 0.68 -1.33
C ASN A 234 2.97 1.89 -2.13
N ALA A 235 4.24 2.20 -1.94
CA ALA A 235 4.98 3.26 -2.66
C ALA A 235 5.45 2.84 -4.05
N LEU A 236 5.34 1.55 -4.40
CA LEU A 236 5.62 1.01 -5.73
C LEU A 236 4.66 -0.16 -5.99
N ILE A 237 3.72 0.03 -6.92
CA ILE A 237 2.71 -0.97 -7.25
C ILE A 237 2.54 -1.02 -8.77
N GLY A 238 2.39 -2.22 -9.33
CA GLY A 238 1.85 -2.43 -10.67
C GLY A 238 0.70 -3.42 -10.62
N ALA A 239 -0.39 -3.16 -11.37
CA ALA A 239 -1.56 -4.03 -11.38
C ALA A 239 -2.29 -4.02 -12.72
N VAL A 240 -2.89 -5.16 -13.08
CA VAL A 240 -3.83 -5.24 -14.21
C VAL A 240 -5.15 -4.53 -13.86
N PRO A 241 -5.90 -4.02 -14.86
CA PRO A 241 -7.22 -3.48 -14.63
C PRO A 241 -8.12 -4.55 -13.98
N GLY A 242 -8.85 -4.16 -12.92
CA GLY A 242 -9.74 -5.07 -12.22
C GLY A 242 -9.04 -6.13 -11.37
N SER A 243 -7.74 -5.99 -11.06
CA SER A 243 -6.96 -6.89 -10.20
C SER A 243 -7.71 -7.24 -8.91
N ALA A 244 -7.75 -8.53 -8.57
CA ALA A 244 -8.41 -9.01 -7.35
C ALA A 244 -7.72 -8.44 -6.10
N VAL A 245 -6.39 -8.33 -6.14
CA VAL A 245 -5.58 -7.71 -5.07
C VAL A 245 -5.99 -6.25 -4.89
N MET A 246 -6.02 -5.43 -5.93
CA MET A 246 -6.33 -4.01 -5.77
C MET A 246 -7.78 -3.73 -5.37
N LYS A 247 -8.73 -4.56 -5.80
CA LYS A 247 -10.12 -4.50 -5.30
C LYS A 247 -10.20 -4.81 -3.82
N GLU A 248 -9.46 -5.83 -3.38
CA GLU A 248 -9.38 -6.18 -1.97
C GLU A 248 -8.67 -5.06 -1.15
N VAL A 249 -7.63 -4.40 -1.69
CA VAL A 249 -7.02 -3.22 -1.04
C VAL A 249 -8.06 -2.15 -0.74
N LEU A 250 -8.95 -1.84 -1.69
CA LEU A 250 -10.04 -0.88 -1.46
C LEU A 250 -10.98 -1.33 -0.34
N GLN A 251 -11.30 -2.62 -0.28
CA GLN A 251 -12.10 -3.18 0.82
C GLN A 251 -11.39 -3.01 2.16
N GLN A 252 -10.09 -3.32 2.24
CA GLN A 252 -9.30 -3.18 3.46
C GLN A 252 -9.15 -1.71 3.90
N ILE A 253 -9.06 -0.76 2.95
CA ILE A 253 -9.11 0.68 3.24
C ILE A 253 -10.47 1.07 3.84
N MET A 254 -11.59 0.57 3.31
CA MET A 254 -12.89 0.86 3.91
C MET A 254 -13.01 0.31 5.34
N LEU A 255 -12.52 -0.92 5.57
CA LEU A 255 -12.48 -1.52 6.91
C LEU A 255 -11.61 -0.72 7.88
N TRP A 256 -10.48 -0.18 7.41
CA TRP A 256 -9.62 0.70 8.21
C TRP A 256 -10.39 1.92 8.75
N TYR A 257 -11.11 2.65 7.89
CA TYR A 257 -11.89 3.82 8.32
C TYR A 257 -13.13 3.48 9.16
N GLN A 258 -13.63 2.26 9.09
CA GLN A 258 -14.73 1.76 9.92
C GLN A 258 -14.26 1.32 11.32
N GLY A 259 -12.98 1.51 11.66
CA GLY A 259 -12.43 1.12 12.95
C GLY A 259 -12.20 -0.39 13.07
N GLN A 260 -12.27 -1.14 11.96
CA GLN A 260 -11.87 -2.56 11.88
C GLN A 260 -10.37 -2.65 11.51
N GLY A 261 -9.60 -1.73 12.08
CA GLY A 261 -8.20 -1.46 11.78
C GLY A 261 -7.23 -2.53 12.32
N PRO A 262 -5.91 -2.25 12.32
CA PRO A 262 -4.86 -3.20 12.66
C PRO A 262 -5.09 -3.88 14.00
N ASP A 263 -5.04 -5.20 13.97
CA ASP A 263 -4.69 -6.02 15.14
C ASP A 263 -3.27 -6.48 14.84
N GLU A 264 -2.27 -5.83 15.45
CA GLU A 264 -0.84 -6.09 15.18
C GLU A 264 -0.50 -7.58 15.34
N GLU A 265 -1.14 -8.25 16.30
CA GLU A 265 -0.96 -9.67 16.56
C GLU A 265 -1.49 -10.51 15.38
N GLN A 266 -2.61 -10.09 14.79
CA GLN A 266 -3.21 -10.75 13.63
C GLN A 266 -2.47 -10.46 12.32
N ASP A 267 -2.00 -9.22 12.14
CA ASP A 267 -1.37 -8.79 10.90
C ASP A 267 0.10 -9.19 10.82
N GLY A 268 0.78 -9.48 11.93
CA GLY A 268 2.16 -9.97 11.90
C GLY A 268 3.13 -8.98 11.23
N THR A 269 2.84 -7.68 11.31
CA THR A 269 3.68 -6.58 10.85
C THR A 269 3.71 -5.51 11.94
N THR A 270 4.80 -4.76 12.03
CA THR A 270 4.90 -3.60 12.93
C THR A 270 4.57 -2.28 12.22
N SER A 271 4.11 -2.33 10.97
CA SER A 271 3.69 -1.13 10.24
C SER A 271 2.40 -0.55 10.84
N GLU A 272 2.44 0.72 11.21
CA GLU A 272 1.24 1.49 11.61
C GLU A 272 0.60 2.26 10.44
N TRP A 273 1.15 2.13 9.23
CA TRP A 273 0.74 2.89 8.05
C TRP A 273 -0.41 2.19 7.31
N MET A 274 -1.49 2.94 7.05
CA MET A 274 -2.69 2.41 6.37
C MET A 274 -2.36 1.72 5.05
N GLY A 275 -1.66 2.40 4.14
CA GLY A 275 -1.31 1.87 2.83
C GLY A 275 -0.62 0.49 2.88
N PRO A 276 0.53 0.36 3.56
CA PRO A 276 1.22 -0.92 3.66
C PRO A 276 0.42 -2.03 4.35
N VAL A 277 -0.30 -1.71 5.44
CA VAL A 277 -1.11 -2.70 6.18
C VAL A 277 -2.29 -3.19 5.34
N THR A 278 -3.04 -2.29 4.72
CA THR A 278 -4.20 -2.64 3.88
C THR A 278 -3.77 -3.45 2.65
N THR A 279 -2.59 -3.17 2.10
CA THR A 279 -2.01 -3.96 0.99
C THR A 279 -1.61 -5.37 1.44
N LEU A 280 -0.97 -5.52 2.60
CA LEU A 280 -0.65 -6.83 3.18
C LEU A 280 -1.92 -7.66 3.42
N ARG A 281 -2.92 -7.08 4.08
CA ARG A 281 -4.22 -7.73 4.36
C ARG A 281 -4.89 -8.19 3.08
N ALA A 282 -4.89 -7.34 2.05
CA ALA A 282 -5.48 -7.68 0.77
C ALA A 282 -4.80 -8.88 0.11
N LEU A 283 -3.47 -8.91 0.09
CA LEU A 283 -2.72 -10.06 -0.43
C LEU A 283 -3.04 -11.34 0.34
N ARG A 284 -3.15 -11.28 1.67
CA ARG A 284 -3.54 -12.44 2.48
C ARG A 284 -4.96 -12.90 2.21
N ALA A 285 -5.93 -11.98 2.14
CA ALA A 285 -7.32 -12.31 1.87
C ALA A 285 -7.49 -12.96 0.49
N VAL A 286 -6.83 -12.42 -0.54
CA VAL A 286 -6.78 -13.02 -1.89
C VAL A 286 -6.09 -14.39 -1.85
N GLY A 287 -4.95 -14.51 -1.15
CA GLY A 287 -4.25 -15.78 -0.98
C GLY A 287 -5.11 -16.87 -0.33
N MET A 288 -5.80 -16.53 0.76
CA MET A 288 -6.71 -17.46 1.44
C MET A 288 -7.87 -17.90 0.55
N ARG A 289 -8.49 -16.96 -0.18
CA ARG A 289 -9.66 -17.23 -1.02
C ARG A 289 -9.32 -17.99 -2.29
N ASP A 290 -8.26 -17.56 -2.98
CA ASP A 290 -7.99 -17.97 -4.36
C ASP A 290 -6.85 -19.00 -4.48
N CYS A 291 -6.09 -19.24 -3.40
CA CYS A 291 -4.84 -20.03 -3.43
C CYS A 291 -4.84 -21.22 -2.47
N LEU A 292 -6.02 -21.74 -2.13
CA LEU A 292 -6.21 -22.93 -1.29
C LEU A 292 -5.51 -22.83 0.08
N GLY A 293 -5.43 -21.62 0.65
CA GLY A 293 -4.78 -21.39 1.94
C GLY A 293 -3.26 -21.54 1.93
N GLN A 294 -2.60 -21.53 0.76
CA GLN A 294 -1.15 -21.50 0.69
C GLN A 294 -0.62 -20.19 1.29
N ASP A 295 0.47 -20.31 2.05
CA ASP A 295 1.13 -19.17 2.69
C ASP A 295 1.59 -18.15 1.62
N MET A 296 1.24 -16.89 1.85
CA MET A 296 1.60 -15.75 1.00
C MET A 296 2.92 -15.13 1.43
N SER A 297 3.73 -15.88 2.18
CA SER A 297 5.08 -15.52 2.59
C SER A 297 6.16 -16.26 1.78
N PRO A 298 6.21 -16.19 0.43
CA PRO A 298 7.27 -16.86 -0.32
C PRO A 298 8.56 -16.04 -0.17
N PHE A 299 9.24 -16.20 0.95
CA PHE A 299 10.56 -15.64 1.13
C PHE A 299 11.51 -16.32 0.13
N GLY A 300 11.89 -15.61 -0.94
CA GLY A 300 12.95 -16.01 -1.87
C GLY A 300 12.48 -16.20 -3.32
N GLU A 301 11.18 -16.29 -3.57
CA GLU A 301 10.64 -16.36 -4.94
C GLU A 301 10.26 -14.96 -5.43
N LEU A 302 10.79 -14.57 -6.59
CA LEU A 302 10.41 -13.30 -7.22
C LEU A 302 8.96 -13.33 -7.71
N GLN A 303 8.50 -14.46 -8.24
CA GLN A 303 7.21 -14.55 -8.93
C GLN A 303 6.53 -15.87 -8.60
N PHE A 304 5.26 -15.79 -8.19
CA PHE A 304 4.50 -16.96 -7.79
C PHE A 304 3.05 -16.87 -8.30
N PRO A 305 2.56 -17.89 -9.04
CA PRO A 305 1.19 -17.94 -9.51
C PRO A 305 0.22 -18.32 -8.38
N ARG A 306 -0.95 -17.68 -8.39
CA ARG A 306 -1.95 -17.67 -7.31
C ARG A 306 -3.35 -17.55 -7.93
N GLY A 307 -3.91 -18.69 -8.36
CA GLY A 307 -5.15 -18.69 -9.16
C GLY A 307 -4.91 -18.01 -10.52
N ASP A 308 -5.74 -17.01 -10.84
CA ASP A 308 -5.60 -16.19 -12.06
C ASP A 308 -4.57 -15.06 -11.93
N GLU A 309 -4.06 -14.84 -10.71
CA GLU A 309 -3.06 -13.81 -10.41
C GLU A 309 -1.65 -14.40 -10.50
N VAL A 310 -0.71 -13.62 -11.03
CA VAL A 310 0.72 -13.90 -11.02
C VAL A 310 1.38 -12.74 -10.29
N LEU A 311 1.72 -13.01 -9.03
CA LEU A 311 2.25 -12.00 -8.12
C LEU A 311 3.77 -11.95 -8.24
N ARG A 312 4.31 -10.74 -8.31
CA ARG A 312 5.74 -10.50 -8.33
C ARG A 312 6.13 -9.60 -7.16
N MET A 313 6.96 -10.10 -6.25
CA MET A 313 7.27 -9.38 -5.00
C MET A 313 8.76 -9.04 -4.96
N LEU A 314 9.04 -7.75 -4.82
CA LEU A 314 10.36 -7.18 -4.56
C LEU A 314 10.62 -7.10 -3.06
N TRP A 315 11.85 -6.81 -2.64
CA TRP A 315 12.19 -6.72 -1.23
C TRP A 315 12.79 -5.35 -0.90
N GLU A 316 12.15 -4.62 -0.01
CA GLU A 316 12.76 -3.47 0.66
C GLU A 316 13.58 -3.95 1.85
N ARG A 317 14.81 -3.47 1.98
CA ARG A 317 15.70 -3.81 3.09
C ARG A 317 16.71 -2.69 3.33
N PRO A 318 17.36 -2.65 4.51
CA PRO A 318 18.43 -1.72 4.78
C PRO A 318 19.58 -1.85 3.78
N ILE A 319 20.14 -0.72 3.35
CA ILE A 319 21.32 -0.65 2.49
C ILE A 319 22.55 -0.94 3.35
N ASN A 320 23.46 -1.77 2.85
CA ASN A 320 24.73 -2.01 3.53
C ASN A 320 25.83 -1.07 3.00
N CYS A 321 26.18 -0.05 3.78
CA CYS A 321 27.26 0.89 3.45
C CYS A 321 28.65 0.41 3.89
N TYR A 322 28.77 -0.72 4.61
CA TYR A 322 30.03 -1.18 5.20
C TYR A 322 30.36 -2.64 4.87
N PRO A 323 31.65 -3.02 4.76
CA PRO A 323 32.86 -2.19 4.89
C PRO A 323 33.23 -1.43 3.60
N VAL A 324 32.64 -1.82 2.46
CA VAL A 324 32.83 -1.15 1.16
C VAL A 324 31.44 -0.76 0.66
N PRO A 325 31.14 0.54 0.49
CA PRO A 325 29.85 0.98 -0.02
C PRO A 325 29.57 0.34 -1.38
N GLY A 326 28.42 -0.33 -1.48
CA GLY A 326 27.90 -0.81 -2.76
C GLY A 326 27.41 0.34 -3.65
N GLU A 327 26.96 0.01 -4.87
CA GLU A 327 26.32 0.99 -5.77
C GLU A 327 25.03 1.60 -5.16
N ASP A 328 24.42 0.89 -4.22
CA ASP A 328 23.22 1.27 -3.49
C ASP A 328 23.47 2.26 -2.35
N CYS A 329 24.71 2.41 -1.85
CA CYS A 329 25.06 3.38 -0.81
C CYS A 329 25.96 4.50 -1.33
N SER A 330 25.36 5.64 -1.68
CA SER A 330 26.11 6.86 -1.97
C SER A 330 26.59 7.54 -0.68
N PRO A 331 27.66 8.37 -0.73
CA PRO A 331 28.12 9.11 0.45
C PRO A 331 27.04 9.99 1.10
N GLY A 332 26.10 10.54 0.33
CA GLY A 332 25.01 11.33 0.88
C GLY A 332 23.95 10.50 1.62
N ARG A 333 23.71 9.25 1.19
CA ARG A 333 22.86 8.30 1.92
C ARG A 333 23.52 7.83 3.20
N GLU A 334 24.81 7.50 3.14
CA GLU A 334 25.61 7.12 4.33
C GLU A 334 25.64 8.23 5.38
N ALA A 335 25.82 9.47 4.95
CA ALA A 335 25.89 10.63 5.83
C ALA A 335 24.54 11.22 6.25
N SER A 336 23.41 10.63 5.82
CA SER A 336 22.08 11.15 6.12
C SER A 336 21.61 10.71 7.50
N ASP A 337 21.10 11.66 8.29
CA ASP A 337 20.42 11.40 9.56
C ASP A 337 18.98 10.90 9.39
N PHE A 338 18.42 10.97 8.16
CA PHE A 338 17.06 10.53 7.89
C PHE A 338 17.04 9.03 7.54
N PRO A 339 16.46 8.15 8.39
CA PRO A 339 16.50 6.71 8.16
C PRO A 339 15.81 6.27 6.87
N GLY A 340 14.84 7.06 6.35
CA GLY A 340 14.11 6.71 5.13
C GLY A 340 14.96 6.64 3.85
N VAL A 341 16.18 7.19 3.84
CA VAL A 341 17.10 7.05 2.68
C VAL A 341 18.08 5.89 2.80
N GLN A 342 18.02 5.13 3.91
CA GLN A 342 18.90 3.99 4.22
C GLN A 342 18.30 2.64 3.80
N PHE A 343 17.27 2.65 2.95
CA PHE A 343 16.62 1.45 2.42
C PHE A 343 16.74 1.39 0.90
N GLY A 344 16.85 0.18 0.37
CA GLY A 344 16.81 -0.11 -1.06
C GLY A 344 15.74 -1.15 -1.35
N ILE A 345 15.19 -1.12 -2.57
CA ILE A 345 14.26 -2.12 -3.10
C ILE A 345 15.05 -2.99 -4.06
N TYR A 346 15.02 -4.31 -3.87
CA TYR A 346 15.85 -5.28 -4.58
C TYR A 346 15.02 -6.40 -5.19
N LEU A 347 15.59 -7.09 -6.17
CA LEU A 347 15.04 -8.38 -6.64
C LEU A 347 15.34 -9.47 -5.59
N PRO A 348 14.39 -10.37 -5.25
CA PRO A 348 14.66 -11.44 -4.29
C PRO A 348 15.67 -12.47 -4.80
N VAL A 349 15.69 -12.71 -6.11
CA VAL A 349 16.57 -13.69 -6.77
C VAL A 349 18.03 -13.24 -6.85
N ASP A 350 18.26 -11.94 -6.82
CA ASP A 350 19.59 -11.35 -6.75
C ASP A 350 19.54 -10.13 -5.82
N PRO A 351 19.93 -10.31 -4.55
CA PRO A 351 19.90 -9.23 -3.58
C PRO A 351 20.81 -8.05 -3.98
N HIS A 352 21.73 -8.21 -4.92
CA HIS A 352 22.59 -7.11 -5.37
C HIS A 352 21.96 -6.28 -6.49
N THR A 353 20.88 -6.76 -7.11
CA THR A 353 20.16 -6.00 -8.13
C THR A 353 19.20 -5.01 -7.48
N LEU A 354 19.67 -3.76 -7.35
CA LEU A 354 18.86 -2.65 -6.88
C LEU A 354 17.84 -2.20 -7.95
N VAL A 355 16.57 -2.18 -7.56
CA VAL A 355 15.43 -1.74 -8.37
C VAL A 355 15.16 -0.25 -8.21
N ALA A 356 15.16 0.22 -6.98
CA ALA A 356 14.84 1.60 -6.62
C ALA A 356 15.28 1.89 -5.18
N TRP A 357 15.26 3.16 -4.79
CA TRP A 357 15.26 3.57 -3.39
C TRP A 357 13.89 4.09 -3.01
N PRO A 358 13.32 3.72 -1.85
CA PRO A 358 12.02 4.23 -1.39
C PRO A 358 12.00 5.76 -1.28
N ARG A 359 13.16 6.37 -1.05
CA ARG A 359 13.38 7.82 -1.00
C ARG A 359 14.63 8.21 -1.78
N PHE A 360 14.58 9.29 -2.56
CA PHE A 360 15.75 9.87 -3.22
C PHE A 360 16.74 10.45 -2.19
N GLU A 361 18.04 10.46 -2.53
CA GLU A 361 19.15 10.80 -1.61
C GLU A 361 18.97 12.17 -0.90
N GLY A 362 18.44 13.17 -1.59
CA GLY A 362 18.22 14.52 -1.04
C GLY A 362 17.03 14.66 -0.10
N CYS A 363 16.29 13.58 0.17
CA CYS A 363 15.13 13.59 1.06
C CYS A 363 15.55 13.68 2.53
N LYS A 364 14.87 14.52 3.31
CA LYS A 364 15.21 14.79 4.73
C LYS A 364 14.13 14.41 5.73
N GLU A 365 12.94 14.02 5.25
CA GLU A 365 11.78 13.72 6.07
C GLU A 365 10.79 12.85 5.28
N TRP A 366 9.81 12.27 5.95
CA TRP A 366 8.77 11.48 5.30
C TRP A 366 7.97 12.30 4.29
N GLY A 367 7.90 11.83 3.04
CA GLY A 367 7.25 12.56 1.95
C GLY A 367 8.09 13.69 1.35
N CYS A 368 9.33 13.90 1.82
CA CYS A 368 10.30 14.85 1.25
C CYS A 368 9.76 16.26 0.97
N GLY A 369 8.98 16.82 1.91
CA GLY A 369 8.34 18.14 1.77
C GLY A 369 7.08 18.15 0.88
N THR A 370 6.54 16.99 0.51
CA THR A 370 5.36 16.86 -0.36
C THR A 370 4.23 16.02 0.24
N GLY A 371 4.45 15.40 1.41
CA GLY A 371 3.48 14.55 2.11
C GLY A 371 2.17 15.25 2.49
N GLY A 372 2.13 16.58 2.39
CA GLY A 372 0.88 17.31 2.27
C GLY A 372 -0.01 17.25 3.49
N TRP A 373 0.55 17.19 4.70
CA TRP A 373 -0.20 17.43 5.92
C TRP A 373 -0.99 18.74 5.77
N ASP A 374 -2.28 18.70 6.06
CA ASP A 374 -2.98 19.92 6.42
C ASP A 374 -2.42 20.29 7.80
N GLU A 375 -1.74 21.43 7.91
CA GLU A 375 -0.79 21.79 8.99
C GLU A 375 -1.38 21.88 10.41
N GLU A 376 -2.61 21.42 10.64
CA GLU A 376 -3.26 21.44 11.94
C GLU A 376 -4.03 20.14 12.18
N MET A 377 -3.34 19.08 12.63
CA MET A 377 -4.06 18.01 13.32
C MET A 377 -4.32 18.46 14.76
N PRO A 378 -5.58 18.61 15.19
CA PRO A 378 -5.87 18.66 16.61
C PRO A 378 -5.39 17.36 17.26
N PRO A 379 -5.00 17.37 18.55
CA PRO A 379 -4.46 16.21 19.24
C PRO A 379 -5.33 14.94 19.06
N LYS A 380 -4.70 13.76 18.96
CA LYS A 380 -5.34 12.43 18.73
C LYS A 380 -6.60 12.16 19.58
N ALA A 381 -6.71 12.77 20.76
CA ALA A 381 -7.88 12.66 21.64
C ALA A 381 -9.19 13.21 21.01
N SER A 382 -9.11 14.09 20.01
CA SER A 382 -10.28 14.68 19.36
C SER A 382 -10.93 13.78 18.30
N MET A 383 -10.19 12.85 17.71
CA MET A 383 -10.70 12.01 16.61
C MET A 383 -11.75 11.01 17.09
N LEU A 384 -11.51 10.33 18.22
CA LEU A 384 -12.48 9.42 18.83
C LEU A 384 -13.73 10.15 19.33
N SER A 385 -13.58 11.36 19.89
CA SER A 385 -14.73 12.18 20.32
C SER A 385 -15.55 12.69 19.13
N TRP A 386 -14.91 12.95 17.99
CA TRP A 386 -15.58 13.38 16.76
C TRP A 386 -16.33 12.22 16.10
N MET A 387 -15.71 11.04 16.01
CA MET A 387 -16.36 9.82 15.50
C MET A 387 -17.54 9.37 16.39
N ALA A 388 -17.39 9.47 17.72
CA ALA A 388 -18.47 9.18 18.66
C ALA A 388 -19.64 10.18 18.57
N GLY A 389 -19.36 11.44 18.22
CA GLY A 389 -20.39 12.47 18.02
C GLY A 389 -21.26 12.26 16.78
N GLN A 390 -20.71 11.66 15.72
CA GLN A 390 -21.43 11.44 14.46
C GLN A 390 -22.27 10.15 14.44
N LEU A 391 -21.93 9.13 15.23
CA LEU A 391 -22.78 7.94 15.38
C LEU A 391 -24.03 8.22 16.25
N ALA A 392 -24.07 9.37 16.92
CA ALA A 392 -25.19 9.81 17.74
C ALA A 392 -26.18 10.74 17.01
N SER A 393 -25.93 11.05 15.73
CA SER A 393 -26.77 11.89 14.85
C SER A 393 -27.20 11.12 13.62
#